data_AF-A0A9X1INA6-F1
#
_entry.id   AF-A0A9X1INA6-F1
#
_cell.length_a   1.000
_cell.length_b   1.000
_cell.length_c   1.000
_cell.angle_alpha   90.00
_cell.angle_beta   90.00
_cell.angle_gamma   90.00
#
_symmetry.space_group_name_H-M   'P 1'
#
loop_
_entity.id
_entity.type
_entity.pdbx_description
1 polymer ?
#
loop_
_entity_poly.entity_id
_entity_poly.type
_entity_poly.pdbx_seq_one_letter_code
_entity_poly.pdbx_strand_id
1 'polypeptide(L)' 'MATYQKYNWLELFEAFEQSKLSQTAFCKQRNINPKYFNVKLKQRQQVIDK' A
#
# COMPACT_ATOMS: atom_id res chain seq x y z
N MET A 1 -12.62 2.94 -20.98
CA MET A 1 -12.38 3.79 -19.79
C MET A 1 -11.66 2.95 -18.76
N ALA A 2 -10.40 3.23 -18.45
CA ALA A 2 -9.67 2.50 -17.42
C ALA A 2 -10.33 2.79 -16.06
N THR A 3 -10.96 1.78 -15.46
CA THR A 3 -11.53 1.88 -14.12
C THR A 3 -10.38 2.01 -13.14
N TYR A 4 -10.09 3.23 -12.70
CA TYR A 4 -9.18 3.47 -11.59
C TYR A 4 -9.78 2.79 -10.36
N GLN A 5 -9.27 1.62 -9.97
CA GLN A 5 -9.59 1.05 -8.68
C GLN A 5 -9.10 2.04 -7.62
N LYS A 6 -10.06 2.69 -6.95
CA LYS A 6 -9.80 3.53 -5.79
C LYS A 6 -9.39 2.60 -4.64
N TYR A 7 -8.09 2.36 -4.53
CA TYR A 7 -7.53 1.70 -3.35
C TYR A 7 -7.51 2.69 -2.19
N ASN A 8 -8.09 2.31 -1.06
CA ASN A 8 -7.97 3.04 0.20
C ASN A 8 -6.57 2.80 0.77
N TRP A 9 -5.59 3.60 0.32
CA TRP A 9 -4.19 3.43 0.71
C TRP A 9 -3.95 3.56 2.22
N LEU A 10 -4.69 4.45 2.90
CA LEU A 10 -4.63 4.57 4.36
C LEU A 10 -4.98 3.24 5.04
N GLU A 11 -6.14 2.67 4.72
CA GLU A 11 -6.60 1.39 5.25
C GLU A 11 -5.63 0.24 4.90
N LEU A 12 -5.05 0.27 3.70
CA LEU A 12 -4.05 -0.72 3.28
C LEU A 12 -2.76 -0.61 4.07
N PHE A 13 -2.32 0.59 4.44
CA PHE A 13 -1.14 0.76 5.30
C PHE A 13 -1.43 0.34 6.73
N GLU A 14 -2.57 0.72 7.29
CA GLU A 14 -2.98 0.27 8.64
C GLU A 14 -3.10 -1.25 8.70
N ALA A 15 -3.75 -1.86 7.70
CA ALA A 15 -3.86 -3.31 7.59
C ALA A 15 -2.48 -3.97 7.40
N PHE A 16 -1.56 -3.34 6.67
CA PHE A 16 -0.19 -3.84 6.52
C PHE A 16 0.57 -3.81 7.86
N GLU A 17 0.48 -2.71 8.60
CA GLU A 17 1.11 -2.55 9.93
C GLU A 17 0.54 -3.56 10.95
N GLN A 18 -0.78 -3.79 10.94
CA GLN A 18 -1.44 -4.79 11.80
C GLN A 18 -1.13 -6.23 11.39
N SER A 19 -1.00 -6.49 10.09
CA SER A 19 -0.81 -7.84 9.58
C SER A 19 0.58 -8.40 9.89
N LYS A 20 1.59 -7.54 10.17
CA LYS A 20 3.00 -7.91 10.42
C LYS A 20 3.61 -8.81 9.33
N LEU A 21 2.97 -8.89 8.17
CA LEU A 21 3.44 -9.65 7.02
C LEU A 21 4.52 -8.87 6.30
N SER A 22 5.40 -9.58 5.58
CA SER A 22 6.26 -8.91 4.62
C SER A 22 5.42 -8.29 3.50
N GLN A 23 5.85 -7.14 2.98
CA GLN A 23 5.16 -6.40 1.93
C GLN A 23 4.73 -7.28 0.75
N THR A 24 5.59 -8.20 0.31
CA THR A 24 5.32 -9.15 -0.77
C THR A 24 4.14 -10.07 -0.44
N ALA A 25 4.06 -10.59 0.78
CA ALA A 25 2.99 -11.48 1.23
C ALA A 25 1.66 -10.72 1.35
N PHE A 26 1.68 -9.52 1.94
CA PHE A 26 0.51 -8.66 2.06
C PHE A 26 -0.04 -8.26 0.68
N CYS A 27 0.83 -7.80 -0.22
CA CYS A 27 0.46 -7.42 -1.57
C CYS A 27 -0.10 -8.63 -2.36
N LYS A 28 0.48 -9.81 -2.19
CA LYS A 28 -0.01 -11.05 -2.82
C LYS A 28 -1.40 -11.43 -2.34
N GLN A 29 -1.69 -11.34 -1.03
CA GLN A 29 -3.01 -11.63 -0.47
C GLN A 29 -4.10 -10.65 -0.97
N ARG A 30 -3.76 -9.37 -1.12
CA ARG A 30 -4.71 -8.33 -1.54
C ARG A 30 -4.74 -8.12 -3.07
N ASN A 31 -4.01 -8.92 -3.84
CA ASN A 31 -3.82 -8.76 -5.29
C ASN A 31 -3.31 -7.36 -5.69
N ILE A 32 -2.49 -6.75 -4.82
CA ILE A 32 -1.90 -5.43 -5.05
C ILE A 32 -0.52 -5.62 -5.66
N ASN A 33 -0.15 -4.75 -6.60
CA ASN A 33 1.21 -4.74 -7.13
C ASN A 33 2.19 -4.25 -6.04
N PRO A 34 3.17 -5.07 -5.60
CA PRO A 34 4.10 -4.68 -4.55
C PRO A 34 4.96 -3.48 -4.90
N LYS A 35 5.30 -3.27 -6.19
CA LYS A 35 6.00 -2.06 -6.64
C LYS A 35 5.14 -0.82 -6.44
N TYR A 36 3.85 -0.93 -6.78
CA TYR A 36 2.91 0.18 -6.64
C TYR A 36 2.66 0.53 -5.17
N PHE A 37 2.54 -0.50 -4.31
CA PHE A 37 2.47 -0.33 -2.86
C PHE A 37 3.70 0.38 -2.31
N ASN A 38 4.91 0.00 -2.75
CA ASN A 38 6.15 0.65 -2.30
C ASN A 38 6.20 2.15 -2.65
N VAL A 39 5.78 2.52 -3.86
CA VAL A 39 5.73 3.92 -4.30
C VAL A 39 4.79 4.72 -3.40
N LYS A 40 3.61 4.17 -3.09
CA LYS A 40 2.63 4.82 -2.21
C LYS A 40 3.12 4.91 -0.77
N LEU A 41 3.80 3.88 -0.27
CA LEU A 41 4.40 3.87 1.07
C LEU A 41 5.48 4.94 1.21
N LYS A 42 6.38 5.06 0.21
CA LYS A 42 7.40 6.12 0.16
C LYS A 42 6.78 7.51 0.06
N GLN A 43 5.71 7.69 -0.73
CA GLN A 43 4.99 8.97 -0.78
C GLN A 43 4.41 9.35 0.58
N ARG A 44 3.80 8.40 1.32
CA ARG A 44 3.32 8.64 2.70
C ARG A 44 4.46 9.10 3.61
N GLN A 45 5.61 8.43 3.55
CA GLN A 45 6.76 8.76 4.41
C GLN A 45 7.31 10.18 4.15
N GLN A 46 7.35 10.62 2.88
CA GLN A 46 7.84 11.96 2.51
C GLN A 46 6.90 13.10 2.91
N VAL A 47 5.62 12.82 3.19
CA VAL A 47 4.66 13.84 3.64
C VAL A 47 4.76 14.06 5.16
N ILE A 48 5.34 13.12 5.91
CA ILE A 48 5.47 13.20 7.37
C ILE A 48 6.72 13.99 7.80
N ASP A 49 7.68 14.21 6.89
CA ASP A 49 8.97 14.88 7.16
C ASP A 49 8.98 16.38 6.80
N LYS A 50 7.82 17.04 6.66
CA LYS A 50 7.73 18.45 6.23
C LYS A 50 6.87 19.31 7.14
#